data_AF-A0A951BGF9-F1
#
_entry.id   AF-A0A951BGF9-F1
#
_cell.length_a   1.000
_cell.length_b   1.000
_cell.length_c   1.000
_cell.angle_alpha   90.00
_cell.angle_beta   90.00
_cell.angle_gamma   90.00
#
_symmetry.space_group_name_H-M   'P 1'
#
loop_
_entity.id
_entity.type
_entity.pdbx_description
1 polymer ?
#
loop_
_entity_poly.entity_id
_entity_poly.type
_entity_poly.pdbx_seq_one_letter_code
_entity_poly.pdbx_strand_id
1 'polypeptide(L)' 'LYQVHAVTEGTDAQAEVSVRLTEDGKTVTGRGADPDTLVASARAYLGALNKLMVKRLKAGKPEQLSVG' A
#
# COMPACT_ATOMS: atom_id res chain seq x y z
N LEU A 1 -6.41 9.18 4.59
CA LEU A 1 -6.11 8.91 6.00
C LEU A 1 -4.77 8.17 6.07
N TYR A 2 -3.78 8.75 6.76
CA TYR A 2 -2.49 8.13 7.06
C TYR A 2 -2.51 7.74 8.54
N GLN A 3 -2.19 6.48 8.86
CA GLN A 3 -2.29 5.95 10.22
C GLN A 3 -1.04 5.12 10.51
N VAL A 4 -0.23 5.57 11.45
CA VAL A 4 1.00 4.92 11.91
C VAL A 4 0.74 4.33 13.28
N HIS A 5 1.01 3.04 13.45
CA HIS A 5 1.05 2.40 14.76
C HIS A 5 2.53 2.12 15.07
N ALA A 6 3.12 2.85 16.01
CA ALA A 6 4.47 2.55 16.48
C ALA A 6 4.42 1.28 17.34
N VAL A 7 5.23 0.26 17.03
CA VAL A 7 5.33 -0.97 17.81
C VAL A 7 6.70 -1.00 18.51
N THR A 8 6.64 -0.75 19.82
CA THR A 8 7.66 -0.99 20.87
C THR A 8 8.93 -0.12 20.90
N GLU A 9 9.42 0.16 22.11
CA GLU A 9 10.73 0.71 22.43
C GLU A 9 11.73 -0.43 22.69
N GLY A 10 12.97 -0.28 22.20
CA GLY A 10 14.08 -1.21 22.39
C GLY A 10 15.00 -1.24 21.16
N THR A 11 16.23 -1.69 21.30
CA THR A 11 17.21 -1.82 20.21
C THR A 11 16.71 -2.70 19.05
N ASP A 12 15.68 -3.52 19.29
CA ASP A 12 15.01 -4.42 18.34
C ASP A 12 13.59 -3.97 17.95
N ALA A 13 13.23 -2.71 18.22
CA ALA A 13 11.92 -2.17 17.86
C ALA A 13 11.65 -2.27 16.34
N GLN A 14 10.49 -2.78 15.96
CA GLN A 14 10.02 -2.81 14.57
C GLN A 14 8.92 -1.77 14.38
N ALA A 15 9.11 -0.82 13.48
CA ALA A 15 8.04 0.07 13.08
C ALA A 15 7.17 -0.59 12.01
N GLU A 16 5.88 -0.77 12.29
CA GLU A 16 4.90 -1.22 11.30
C GLU A 16 4.10 -0.03 10.78
N VAL A 17 4.14 0.20 9.47
CA VAL A 17 3.44 1.30 8.81
C VAL A 17 2.43 0.77 7.80
N SER A 18 1.23 1.35 7.81
CA SER A 18 0.16 1.06 6.87
C SER A 18 -0.20 2.32 6.08
N VAL A 19 -0.10 2.26 4.75
CA VAL A 19 -0.42 3.37 3.85
C VAL A 19 -1.64 3.02 3.02
N ARG A 20 -2.67 3.86 3.09
CA ARG A 20 -3.86 3.76 2.24
C ARG A 20 -3.82 4.83 1.16
N LEU A 21 -3.88 4.40 -0.10
CA LEU A 21 -4.00 5.27 -1.27
C LEU A 21 -5.39 5.12 -1.89
N THR A 22 -5.95 6.23 -2.35
CA THR A 22 -7.24 6.28 -3.02
C THR A 22 -7.13 7.12 -4.28
N GLU A 23 -7.64 6.61 -5.39
CA GLU A 23 -7.69 7.31 -6.68
C GLU A 23 -8.79 6.69 -7.55
N ASP A 24 -9.54 7.51 -8.29
CA ASP A 24 -10.60 7.07 -9.22
C ASP A 24 -11.56 6.03 -8.61
N GLY A 25 -11.98 6.24 -7.37
CA GLY A 25 -12.85 5.32 -6.62
C GLY A 25 -12.18 4.02 -6.17
N LYS A 26 -10.92 3.78 -6.51
CA LYS A 26 -10.15 2.61 -6.08
C LYS A 26 -9.40 2.93 -4.81
N THR A 27 -9.49 2.04 -3.83
CA THR A 27 -8.67 2.10 -2.61
C THR A 27 -7.75 0.89 -2.56
N VAL A 28 -6.50 1.12 -2.14
CA VAL A 28 -5.49 0.09 -1.88
C VAL A 28 -4.74 0.40 -0.59
N THR A 29 -4.24 -0.65 0.05
CA THR A 29 -3.43 -0.53 1.27
C THR A 29 -2.10 -1.27 1.08
N GLY A 30 -1.00 -0.57 1.36
CA GLY A 30 0.34 -1.13 1.48
C GLY A 30 0.76 -1.18 2.94
N ARG A 31 1.67 -2.10 3.27
CA ARG A 31 2.24 -2.26 4.61
C ARG A 31 3.75 -2.37 4.50
N GLY A 32 4.47 -1.85 5.49
CA GLY A 32 5.91 -1.95 5.59
C GLY A 32 6.31 -2.15 7.03
N ALA A 33 7.33 -2.98 7.26
CA ALA A 33 7.94 -3.21 8.56
C ALA A 33 9.44 -2.99 8.42
N ASP A 34 10.00 -2.17 9.31
CA ASP A 34 11.43 -1.89 9.40
C ASP A 34 11.73 -1.24 10.77
N PRO A 35 12.91 -1.45 11.38
CA PRO A 35 13.30 -0.70 12.58
C PRO A 35 13.32 0.81 12.36
N ASP A 36 13.66 1.24 11.13
CA ASP A 36 13.57 2.64 10.74
C ASP A 36 12.15 2.95 10.23
N THR A 37 11.47 3.87 10.93
CA THR A 37 10.09 4.27 10.59
C THR A 37 9.98 4.92 9.20
N LEU A 38 11.01 5.62 8.72
CA LEU A 38 11.03 6.18 7.36
C LEU A 38 11.15 5.08 6.32
N VAL A 39 12.00 4.07 6.57
CA VAL A 39 12.13 2.91 5.68
C VAL A 39 10.83 2.11 5.65
N ALA A 40 10.22 1.84 6.80
CA ALA A 40 8.92 1.19 6.90
C ALA A 40 7.82 1.97 6.13
N SER A 41 7.82 3.30 6.26
CA SER A 41 6.89 4.19 5.56
C SER A 41 7.09 4.16 4.04
N ALA A 42 8.33 4.22 3.57
CA ALA A 42 8.67 4.14 2.15
C ALA A 42 8.23 2.79 1.56
N ARG A 43 8.51 1.68 2.26
CA ARG A 43 8.07 0.34 1.86
C ARG A 43 6.54 0.23 1.78
N ALA A 44 5.83 0.75 2.79
CA ALA A 44 4.38 0.75 2.81
C ALA A 44 3.79 1.56 1.63
N TYR A 45 4.36 2.73 1.33
CA TYR A 45 3.93 3.57 0.23
C TYR A 45 4.17 2.92 -1.13
N LEU A 46 5.37 2.40 -1.38
CA LEU A 46 5.69 1.68 -2.62
C LEU A 46 4.78 0.46 -2.82
N GLY A 47 4.51 -0.30 -1.76
CA GLY A 47 3.59 -1.42 -1.80
C GLY A 47 2.15 -1.00 -2.13
N ALA A 48 1.68 0.13 -1.60
CA ALA A 48 0.37 0.68 -1.94
C ALA A 48 0.34 1.18 -3.39
N LEU A 49 1.37 1.90 -3.83
CA LEU A 49 1.48 2.45 -5.18
C LEU A 49 1.50 1.35 -6.25
N ASN A 50 2.31 0.30 -6.06
CA ASN A 50 2.35 -0.85 -6.96
C ASN A 50 0.96 -1.50 -7.12
N LYS A 51 0.23 -1.68 -6.02
CA LYS A 51 -1.15 -2.19 -6.06
C LYS A 51 -2.10 -1.24 -6.80
N LEU A 52 -1.94 0.07 -6.63
CA LEU A 52 -2.74 1.07 -7.32
C LEU A 52 -2.49 1.01 -8.83
N MET A 53 -1.23 0.97 -9.25
CA MET A 53 -0.84 0.86 -10.66
C MET A 53 -1.41 -0.40 -11.32
N VAL A 54 -1.36 -1.55 -10.64
CA VAL A 54 -1.99 -2.78 -11.14
C VAL A 54 -3.50 -2.59 -11.32
N LYS A 55 -4.19 -1.92 -10.38
CA LYS A 55 -5.63 -1.61 -10.53
C LYS A 55 -5.92 -0.57 -11.63
N ARG A 56 -4.99 0.35 -11.93
CA ARG A 56 -5.10 1.25 -13.09
C ARG A 56 -5.06 0.45 -14.38
N LEU A 57 -4.03 -0.39 -14.54
CA LEU A 57 -3.84 -1.21 -15.74
C LEU A 57 -4.99 -2.19 -15.99
N LYS A 58 -5.56 -2.77 -14.92
CA LYS A 58 -6.73 -3.65 -15.05
C LYS A 58 -8.01 -2.92 -15.48
N ALA A 59 -8.21 -1.67 -15.08
CA ALA A 59 -9.37 -0.89 -15.52
C ALA A 59 -9.26 -0.38 -16.96
N GLY A 60 -8.05 -0.38 -17.54
CA GLY A 60 -7.82 -0.10 -18.95
C GLY A 60 -8.04 -1.30 -19.88
N LYS A 61 -8.33 -2.50 -19.35
CA LYS A 61 -8.79 -3.63 -20.17
C LYS A 61 -10.32 -3.56 -20.24
N PRO A 62 -10.94 -3.21 -21.39
CA PRO A 62 -12.36 -3.44 -21.55
C PRO A 62 -12.60 -4.92 -21.28
N GLU A 63 -13.57 -5.18 -20.41
CA GLU A 63 -14.13 -6.50 -20.14
C GLU A 63 -14.33 -7.21 -21.48
N GLN A 64 -13.50 -8.23 -21.72
CA GLN A 64 -13.49 -8.95 -22.98
C GLN A 64 -14.80 -9.74 -23.01
N LEU A 65 -15.81 -9.14 -23.65
CA LEU A 65 -16.92 -9.76 -24.37
C LEU A 65 -17.10 -11.25 -24.03
N SER A 66 -17.87 -11.55 -22.98
CA SER A 66 -18.62 -12.81 -22.96
C SER A 66 -19.79 -12.62 -23.93
N VAL A 67 -19.56 -13.02 -25.17
CA VAL A 67 -20.61 -13.34 -26.14
C VAL A 67 -20.58 -14.85 -26.32
N GLY A 68 -21.71 -15.50 -26.01
CA GLY A 68 -21.92 -16.93 -26.18
C GLY A 68 -22.40 -17.59 -24.90
#